data_AF-A0A3G9J9X1-F1
#
_entry.id   AF-A0A3G9J9X1-F1
#
_cell.length_a   1.000
_cell.length_b   1.000
_cell.length_c   1.000
_cell.angle_alpha   90.00
_cell.angle_beta   90.00
_cell.angle_gamma   90.00
#
_symmetry.space_group_name_H-M   'P 1'
#
loop_
_entity.id
_entity.type
_entity.pdbx_description
1 polymer ?
#
loop_
_entity_poly.entity_id
_entity_poly.type
_entity_poly.pdbx_seq_one_letter_code
_entity_poly.pdbx_strand_id
1 'polypeptide(L)'
;MVEHRGNDQSGLDERLRTQSPFNERRIPSSACIGMIQNKVQEPKQRNRMRLVWVMSGSILAGILLILGLIVANDIPGGFADRKLSHVIGMDDSLHIPLGSTPEEALEKFRRLPGIKVIHGEPIQGGVLLFTQRAASTGRSNLQVDYMRQTWLGWKWGCGGGYGMSHTTASKSVLEYMSMQELKGVNYPFPLMFGIVRDPSIENIEVEVSVSGKEHGIYAAKLVKSASGDTIWFVLLPKSSAAPYELKGLSSQGAVIASKTIKDPQDYGEVDRNKK
;
A
#
# COMPACT_ATOMS: atom_id res chain seq x y z
N MET A 1 -37.92 -88.06 -77.54
CA MET A 1 -37.31 -87.04 -78.41
C MET A 1 -36.27 -86.32 -77.56
N VAL A 2 -35.17 -86.96 -77.16
CA VAL A 2 -33.91 -87.17 -77.91
C VAL A 2 -33.47 -85.92 -78.65
N GLU A 3 -32.59 -85.13 -78.05
CA GLU A 3 -31.42 -84.59 -78.75
C GLU A 3 -30.27 -84.30 -77.77
N HIS A 4 -29.14 -84.94 -78.06
CA HIS A 4 -27.83 -84.79 -77.44
C HIS A 4 -27.15 -83.51 -77.93
N ARG A 5 -26.44 -82.79 -77.06
CA ARG A 5 -25.14 -82.16 -77.39
C ARG A 5 -24.26 -82.13 -76.14
N GLY A 6 -23.09 -82.77 -76.27
CA GLY A 6 -22.00 -82.73 -75.30
C GLY A 6 -20.93 -81.71 -75.66
N ASN A 7 -19.82 -81.82 -74.92
CA ASN A 7 -18.53 -81.12 -75.01
C ASN A 7 -18.53 -79.64 -74.56
N ASP A 8 -17.57 -79.12 -73.79
CA ASP A 8 -16.21 -79.60 -73.49
C ASP A 8 -15.77 -79.13 -72.09
N GLN A 9 -15.17 -80.06 -71.34
CA GLN A 9 -14.24 -79.77 -70.26
C GLN A 9 -12.84 -79.62 -70.87
N SER A 10 -12.20 -78.45 -70.70
CA SER A 10 -10.75 -78.34 -70.45
C SER A 10 -10.30 -76.89 -70.63
N GLY A 11 -9.72 -76.27 -69.59
CA GLY A 11 -8.94 -75.05 -69.79
C GLY A 11 -9.05 -73.94 -68.74
N LEU A 12 -9.33 -74.24 -67.47
CA LEU A 12 -9.33 -73.21 -66.41
C LEU A 12 -8.40 -73.48 -65.21
N ASP A 13 -7.61 -74.56 -65.23
CA ASP A 13 -6.67 -74.87 -64.14
C ASP A 13 -5.21 -74.43 -64.42
N GLU A 14 -4.94 -73.74 -65.53
CA GLU A 14 -3.58 -73.30 -65.89
C GLU A 14 -3.38 -71.77 -65.85
N ARG A 15 -4.21 -71.05 -65.09
CA ARG A 15 -4.07 -69.59 -64.89
C ARG A 15 -3.82 -69.14 -63.44
N LEU A 16 -3.57 -70.06 -62.51
CA LEU A 16 -3.26 -69.74 -61.11
C LEU A 16 -1.78 -69.88 -60.73
N ARG A 17 -0.88 -70.04 -61.71
CA ARG A 17 0.57 -70.14 -61.47
C ARG A 17 1.36 -69.16 -62.33
N THR A 18 1.17 -67.86 -62.14
CA THR A 18 2.25 -66.87 -62.31
C THR A 18 1.72 -65.50 -61.87
N GLN A 19 2.58 -64.75 -61.18
CA GLN A 19 2.33 -63.43 -60.59
C GLN A 19 1.80 -63.45 -59.14
N SER A 20 2.66 -63.93 -58.23
CA SER A 20 2.89 -63.16 -57.01
C SER A 20 3.80 -61.98 -57.41
N PRO A 21 3.30 -60.74 -57.54
CA PRO A 21 4.19 -59.61 -57.65
C PRO A 21 4.85 -59.46 -56.29
N PHE A 22 6.15 -59.71 -56.28
CA PHE A 22 7.11 -59.21 -55.33
C PHE A 22 6.56 -58.00 -54.56
N ASN A 23 6.31 -58.22 -53.27
CA ASN A 23 6.14 -57.17 -52.28
C ASN A 23 7.50 -56.50 -52.07
N GLU A 24 8.01 -55.82 -53.11
CA GLU A 24 9.07 -54.86 -52.96
C GLU A 24 8.54 -53.78 -52.04
N ARG A 25 9.03 -53.78 -50.79
CA ARG A 25 8.94 -52.63 -49.92
C ARG A 25 9.57 -51.47 -50.66
N ARG A 26 8.76 -50.70 -51.39
CA ARG A 26 9.16 -49.43 -52.00
C ARG A 26 9.61 -48.56 -50.85
N ILE A 27 10.92 -48.47 -50.65
CA ILE A 27 11.50 -47.51 -49.72
C ILE A 27 11.09 -46.14 -50.26
N PRO A 28 10.27 -45.36 -49.55
CA PRO A 28 9.82 -44.07 -50.04
C PRO A 28 11.03 -43.20 -50.34
N SER A 29 11.02 -42.49 -51.46
CA SER A 29 12.10 -41.57 -51.82
C SER A 29 12.31 -40.55 -50.71
N SER A 30 13.54 -40.06 -50.53
CA SER A 30 13.87 -39.04 -49.52
C SER A 30 12.93 -37.82 -49.60
N ALA A 31 12.47 -37.47 -50.80
CA ALA A 31 11.47 -36.42 -51.03
C ALA A 31 10.09 -36.75 -50.42
N CYS A 32 9.63 -38.01 -50.52
CA CYS A 32 8.37 -38.46 -49.92
C CYS A 32 8.46 -38.51 -48.40
N ILE A 33 9.59 -38.98 -47.84
CA ILE A 33 9.86 -38.95 -46.40
C ILE A 33 9.87 -37.50 -45.88
N GLY A 34 10.51 -36.58 -46.61
CA GLY A 34 10.51 -35.15 -46.28
C GLY A 34 9.12 -34.52 -46.29
N MET A 35 8.28 -34.83 -47.29
CA MET A 35 6.89 -34.35 -47.33
C MET A 35 6.05 -34.88 -46.17
N ILE A 36 6.21 -36.15 -45.79
CA ILE A 36 5.48 -36.73 -44.65
C ILE A 36 5.95 -36.11 -43.33
N GLN A 37 7.25 -35.92 -43.14
CA GLN A 37 7.80 -35.26 -41.95
C GLN A 37 7.32 -33.80 -41.82
N ASN A 38 7.32 -33.03 -42.92
CA ASN A 38 6.79 -31.67 -42.92
C ASN A 38 5.29 -31.64 -42.60
N LYS A 39 4.49 -32.54 -43.21
CA LYS A 39 3.04 -32.60 -42.98
C LYS A 39 2.65 -33.06 -41.56
N VAL A 40 3.53 -33.82 -40.88
CA VAL A 40 3.37 -34.22 -39.48
C VAL A 40 3.85 -33.13 -38.50
N GLN A 41 4.83 -32.30 -38.88
CA GLN A 41 5.33 -31.20 -38.05
C GLN A 41 4.43 -29.95 -38.11
N GLU A 42 3.80 -29.65 -39.24
CA GLU A 42 2.87 -28.51 -39.41
C GLU A 42 1.71 -28.44 -38.38
N PRO A 43 0.95 -29.52 -38.09
CA PRO A 43 -0.13 -29.45 -37.10
C PRO A 43 0.39 -29.23 -35.68
N LYS A 44 1.60 -29.73 -35.37
CA LYS A 44 2.24 -29.58 -34.06
C LYS A 44 2.71 -28.14 -33.83
N GLN A 45 3.20 -27.46 -34.88
CA GLN A 45 3.64 -26.07 -34.82
C GLN A 45 2.44 -25.09 -34.74
N ARG A 46 1.36 -25.34 -35.49
CA ARG A 46 0.14 -24.52 -35.47
C ARG A 46 -0.57 -24.56 -34.11
N ASN A 47 -0.62 -25.73 -33.46
CA ASN A 47 -1.18 -25.87 -32.12
C ASN A 47 -0.31 -25.21 -31.03
N ARG A 48 1.02 -25.25 -31.16
CA ARG A 48 1.94 -24.52 -30.27
C ARG A 48 1.78 -23.00 -30.39
N MET A 49 1.66 -22.47 -31.61
CA MET A 49 1.40 -21.03 -31.79
C MET A 49 0.06 -20.61 -31.18
N ARG A 50 -1.01 -21.38 -31.42
CA ARG A 50 -2.33 -21.11 -30.79
C ARG A 50 -2.24 -21.10 -29.27
N LEU A 51 -1.53 -22.06 -28.67
CA LEU A 51 -1.32 -22.11 -27.22
C LEU A 51 -0.57 -20.87 -26.73
N VAL A 52 0.50 -20.45 -27.41
CA VAL A 52 1.24 -19.23 -27.06
C VAL A 52 0.33 -18.00 -27.13
N TRP A 53 -0.47 -17.84 -28.18
CA TRP A 53 -1.42 -16.73 -28.31
C TRP A 53 -2.46 -16.70 -27.20
N VAL A 54 -3.02 -17.86 -26.83
CA VAL A 54 -3.99 -17.96 -25.71
C VAL A 54 -3.34 -17.61 -24.37
N MET A 55 -2.12 -18.10 -24.12
CA MET A 55 -1.38 -17.79 -22.90
C MET A 55 -1.03 -16.30 -22.83
N SER A 56 -0.52 -15.72 -23.92
CA SER A 56 -0.22 -14.28 -23.99
C SER A 56 -1.46 -13.42 -23.78
N GLY A 57 -2.60 -13.78 -24.40
CA GLY A 57 -3.88 -13.09 -24.20
C GLY A 57 -4.35 -13.16 -22.75
N SER A 58 -4.20 -14.32 -22.10
CA SER A 58 -4.57 -14.51 -20.70
C SER A 58 -3.70 -13.69 -19.75
N ILE A 59 -2.39 -13.65 -20.00
CA ILE A 59 -1.44 -12.82 -19.24
C ILE A 59 -1.79 -11.34 -19.38
N LEU A 60 -2.04 -10.86 -20.61
CA LEU A 60 -2.41 -9.47 -20.85
C LEU A 60 -3.71 -9.09 -20.15
N ALA A 61 -4.74 -9.95 -20.24
CA ALA A 61 -6.01 -9.74 -19.52
C ALA A 61 -5.81 -9.68 -18.00
N GLY A 62 -4.96 -10.54 -17.45
CA GLY A 62 -4.60 -10.51 -16.03
C GLY A 62 -3.92 -9.21 -15.62
N ILE A 63 -2.98 -8.70 -16.42
CA ILE A 63 -2.30 -7.42 -16.18
C ILE A 63 -3.31 -6.27 -16.19
N LEU A 64 -4.20 -6.22 -17.20
CA LEU A 64 -5.22 -5.17 -17.31
C LEU A 64 -6.19 -5.19 -16.11
N LEU A 65 -6.58 -6.38 -15.63
CA LEU A 65 -7.43 -6.52 -14.45
C LEU A 65 -6.73 -5.99 -13.20
N ILE A 66 -5.44 -6.32 -13.00
CA ILE A 66 -4.65 -5.82 -11.88
C ILE A 66 -4.56 -4.29 -11.92
N LEU A 67 -4.25 -3.72 -13.10
CA LEU A 67 -4.21 -2.26 -13.28
C LEU A 67 -5.57 -1.61 -12.99
N GLY A 68 -6.67 -2.21 -13.45
CA GLY A 68 -8.02 -1.76 -13.15
C GLY A 68 -8.33 -1.74 -11.66
N LEU A 69 -7.88 -2.76 -10.91
CA LEU A 69 -8.03 -2.82 -9.45
C LEU A 69 -7.19 -1.75 -8.73
N ILE A 70 -5.96 -1.50 -9.19
CA ILE A 70 -5.11 -0.43 -8.65
C ILE A 70 -5.80 0.94 -8.84
N VAL A 71 -6.31 1.21 -10.04
CA VAL A 71 -7.05 2.44 -10.32
C VAL A 71 -8.31 2.54 -9.44
N ALA A 72 -9.12 1.48 -9.38
CA ALA A 72 -10.34 1.45 -8.57
C ALA A 72 -10.08 1.61 -7.06
N ASN A 73 -8.89 1.22 -6.59
CA ASN A 73 -8.47 1.43 -5.20
C ASN A 73 -8.15 2.91 -4.91
N ASP A 74 -7.51 3.60 -5.85
CA ASP A 74 -6.90 4.91 -5.62
C ASP A 74 -7.77 6.09 -6.07
N ILE A 75 -8.72 5.92 -6.98
CA ILE A 75 -9.66 6.98 -7.39
C ILE A 75 -10.46 7.55 -6.18
N PRO A 76 -10.88 8.83 -6.22
CA PRO A 76 -11.76 9.39 -5.19
C PRO A 76 -13.05 8.56 -5.04
N GLY A 77 -13.37 8.13 -3.81
CA GLY A 77 -14.51 7.23 -3.54
C GLY A 77 -14.24 5.75 -3.84
N GLY A 78 -12.99 5.42 -4.18
CA GLY A 78 -12.51 4.06 -4.42
C GLY A 78 -12.45 3.20 -3.16
N PHE A 79 -11.92 1.99 -3.29
CA PHE A 79 -11.92 1.01 -2.19
C PHE A 79 -11.16 1.49 -0.96
N ALA A 80 -10.05 2.19 -1.12
CA ALA A 80 -9.28 2.72 0.00
C ALA A 80 -10.07 3.77 0.80
N ASP A 81 -10.79 4.67 0.12
CA ASP A 81 -11.56 5.73 0.75
C ASP A 81 -12.76 5.14 1.50
N ARG A 82 -13.47 4.18 0.90
CA ARG A 82 -14.58 3.45 1.55
C ARG A 82 -14.12 2.73 2.81
N LYS A 83 -12.99 2.03 2.71
CA LYS A 83 -12.41 1.31 3.85
C LYS A 83 -12.05 2.26 4.98
N LEU A 84 -11.43 3.39 4.66
CA LEU A 84 -11.13 4.42 5.65
C LEU A 84 -12.41 4.96 6.30
N SER A 85 -13.42 5.29 5.49
CA SER A 85 -14.72 5.81 5.96
C SER A 85 -15.34 4.88 7.00
N HIS A 86 -15.36 3.58 6.71
CA HIS A 86 -15.84 2.56 7.65
C HIS A 86 -15.02 2.52 8.94
N VAL A 87 -13.69 2.61 8.84
CA VAL A 87 -12.80 2.55 10.01
C VAL A 87 -12.97 3.76 10.94
N ILE A 88 -13.28 4.93 10.38
CA ILE A 88 -13.55 6.14 11.17
C ILE A 88 -15.03 6.33 11.53
N GLY A 89 -15.89 5.35 11.25
CA GLY A 89 -17.30 5.35 11.64
C GLY A 89 -18.18 6.29 10.81
N MET A 90 -17.82 6.59 9.56
CA MET A 90 -18.67 7.34 8.64
C MET A 90 -19.60 6.41 7.86
N ASP A 91 -20.88 6.79 7.78
CA ASP A 91 -21.88 6.08 6.97
C ASP A 91 -21.67 6.33 5.47
N ASP A 92 -21.26 7.55 5.11
CA ASP A 92 -20.96 7.94 3.74
C ASP A 92 -19.50 7.67 3.35
N SER A 93 -19.29 7.29 2.10
CA SER A 93 -17.94 7.16 1.56
C SER A 93 -17.29 8.52 1.39
N LEU A 94 -16.13 8.69 2.02
CA LEU A 94 -15.18 9.74 1.68
C LEU A 94 -14.84 9.71 0.19
N HIS A 95 -14.67 10.89 -0.39
CA HIS A 95 -14.18 11.09 -1.74
C HIS A 95 -12.89 11.91 -1.65
N ILE A 96 -11.79 11.22 -1.39
CA ILE A 96 -10.51 11.88 -1.10
C ILE A 96 -9.85 12.27 -2.42
N PRO A 97 -9.63 13.57 -2.69
CA PRO A 97 -9.05 14.03 -3.94
C PRO A 97 -7.57 13.61 -4.06
N LEU A 98 -7.11 13.51 -5.31
CA LEU A 98 -5.71 13.26 -5.66
C LEU A 98 -4.96 14.59 -5.84
N GLY A 99 -3.77 14.67 -5.25
CA GLY A 99 -2.78 15.73 -5.50
C GLY A 99 -1.55 15.20 -6.22
N SER A 100 -0.84 16.07 -6.93
CA SER A 100 0.44 15.77 -7.57
C SER A 100 1.59 15.81 -6.56
N THR A 101 1.43 16.60 -5.50
CA THR A 101 2.33 16.65 -4.33
C THR A 101 1.56 16.37 -3.03
N PRO A 102 2.26 16.01 -1.93
CA PRO A 102 1.64 15.88 -0.61
C PRO A 102 0.86 17.13 -0.18
N GLU A 103 1.42 18.31 -0.40
CA GLU A 103 0.84 19.60 -0.01
C GLU A 103 -0.40 19.92 -0.84
N GLU A 104 -0.37 19.66 -2.15
CA GLU A 104 -1.52 19.84 -3.03
C GLU A 104 -2.67 18.89 -2.63
N ALA A 105 -2.35 17.64 -2.27
CA ALA A 105 -3.34 16.69 -1.78
C ALA A 105 -3.99 17.16 -0.49
N LEU A 106 -3.19 17.68 0.46
CA LEU A 106 -3.68 18.25 1.70
C LEU A 106 -4.58 19.47 1.45
N GLU A 107 -4.17 20.38 0.57
CA GLU A 107 -4.93 21.57 0.21
C GLU A 107 -6.30 21.20 -0.38
N LYS A 108 -6.34 20.29 -1.35
CA LYS A 108 -7.58 19.80 -1.96
C LYS A 108 -8.51 19.13 -0.96
N PHE A 109 -7.96 18.37 -0.01
CA PHE A 109 -8.75 17.67 1.01
C PHE A 109 -9.30 18.63 2.07
N ARG A 110 -8.45 19.48 2.66
CA ARG A 110 -8.85 20.36 3.76
C ARG A 110 -9.69 21.54 3.27
N ARG A 111 -9.47 22.07 2.07
CA ARG A 111 -10.16 23.25 1.51
C ARG A 111 -10.13 24.46 2.46
N LEU A 112 -9.13 24.54 3.33
CA LEU A 112 -9.01 25.56 4.34
C LEU A 112 -7.93 26.56 3.92
N PRO A 113 -8.30 27.81 3.62
CA PRO A 113 -7.31 28.84 3.33
C PRO A 113 -6.44 29.10 4.58
N GLY A 114 -5.15 29.41 4.36
CA GLY A 114 -4.25 29.85 5.42
C GLY A 114 -3.62 28.74 6.27
N ILE A 115 -3.67 27.48 5.84
CA ILE A 115 -2.84 26.41 6.40
C ILE A 115 -1.43 26.52 5.79
N LYS A 116 -0.41 26.68 6.63
CA LYS A 116 0.99 26.69 6.21
C LYS A 116 1.66 25.41 6.67
N VAL A 117 2.33 24.71 5.74
CA VAL A 117 3.23 23.59 6.06
C VAL A 117 4.50 24.16 6.68
N ILE A 118 4.84 23.66 7.87
CA ILE A 118 5.99 24.13 8.65
C ILE A 118 7.07 23.06 8.82
N HIS A 119 6.72 21.78 8.60
CA HIS A 119 7.66 20.65 8.50
C HIS A 119 7.01 19.51 7.69
N GLY A 120 7.83 18.77 6.95
CA GLY A 120 7.44 17.55 6.24
C GLY A 120 8.40 16.43 6.59
N GLU A 121 7.91 15.35 7.19
CA GLU A 121 8.71 14.18 7.55
C GLU A 121 8.44 13.02 6.58
N PRO A 122 9.41 12.59 5.76
CA PRO A 122 9.25 11.41 4.93
C PRO A 122 9.20 10.16 5.81
N ILE A 123 8.23 9.30 5.55
CA ILE A 123 8.03 8.04 6.27
C ILE A 123 7.65 6.93 5.28
N GLN A 124 7.58 5.69 5.75
CA GLN A 124 7.23 4.58 4.87
C GLN A 124 5.84 4.78 4.25
N GLY A 125 5.79 4.77 2.92
CA GLY A 125 4.53 4.90 2.15
C GLY A 125 3.95 6.31 2.09
N GLY A 126 4.63 7.34 2.59
CA GLY A 126 4.12 8.70 2.50
C GLY A 126 4.94 9.77 3.24
N VAL A 127 4.27 10.85 3.64
CA VAL A 127 4.87 11.99 4.34
C VAL A 127 3.94 12.43 5.47
N LEU A 128 4.49 12.74 6.64
CA LEU A 128 3.76 13.49 7.68
C LEU A 128 3.95 14.98 7.42
N LEU A 129 2.87 15.70 7.16
CA LEU A 129 2.88 17.14 7.02
C LEU A 129 2.43 17.77 8.33
N PHE A 130 3.34 18.55 8.94
CA PHE A 130 3.03 19.39 10.07
C PHE A 130 2.61 20.76 9.57
N THR A 131 1.47 21.22 10.05
CA THR A 131 0.88 22.48 9.62
C THR A 131 0.46 23.34 10.80
N GLN A 132 0.45 24.65 10.55
CA GLN A 132 -0.09 25.67 11.43
C GLN A 132 -1.04 26.56 10.64
N ARG A 133 -2.14 26.99 11.26
CA ARG A 133 -3.01 28.03 10.68
C ARG A 133 -2.36 29.40 10.88
N ALA A 134 -2.33 30.23 9.84
CA ALA A 134 -1.81 31.58 9.91
C ALA A 134 -2.56 32.42 10.97
N ALA A 135 -1.78 33.04 11.85
CA ALA A 135 -2.17 34.11 12.78
C ALA A 135 -3.26 33.79 13.82
N SER A 136 -2.83 33.42 15.02
CA SER A 136 -3.34 34.08 16.23
C SER A 136 -2.20 34.18 17.24
N THR A 137 -1.76 35.40 17.52
CA THR A 137 -0.79 35.67 18.59
C THR A 137 -1.29 35.04 19.89
N GLY A 138 -0.43 34.26 20.56
CA GLY A 138 -0.78 33.57 21.81
C GLY A 138 -1.58 32.27 21.65
N ARG A 139 -1.64 31.66 20.46
CA ARG A 139 -2.22 30.32 20.27
C ARG A 139 -1.25 29.36 19.59
N SER A 140 -1.09 28.14 20.11
CA SER A 140 -0.60 27.03 19.27
C SER A 140 -1.76 26.44 18.50
N ASN A 141 -1.52 26.15 17.23
CA ASN A 141 -2.40 25.31 16.44
C ASN A 141 -1.53 24.37 15.62
N LEU A 142 -1.12 23.25 16.22
CA LEU A 142 -0.31 22.26 15.52
C LEU A 142 -1.21 21.14 15.03
N GLN A 143 -1.10 20.87 13.73
CA GLN A 143 -1.80 19.79 13.07
C GLN A 143 -0.80 18.90 12.34
N VAL A 144 -1.05 17.59 12.35
CA VAL A 144 -0.30 16.61 11.57
C VAL A 144 -1.24 15.85 10.66
N ASP A 145 -0.86 15.71 9.39
CA ASP A 145 -1.59 14.91 8.43
C ASP A 145 -0.64 13.95 7.71
N TYR A 146 -1.00 12.67 7.67
CA TYR A 146 -0.33 11.66 6.87
C TYR A 146 -0.84 11.71 5.42
N MET A 147 0.06 12.11 4.52
CA MET A 147 -0.15 12.03 3.08
C MET A 147 0.38 10.71 2.55
N ARG A 148 -0.52 9.84 2.09
CA ARG A 148 -0.18 8.54 1.51
C ARG A 148 0.21 8.71 0.04
N GLN A 149 1.33 8.11 -0.35
CA GLN A 149 1.69 7.95 -1.75
C GLN A 149 0.93 6.77 -2.37
N THR A 150 0.32 6.99 -3.53
CA THR A 150 -0.46 5.99 -4.28
C THR A 150 0.09 5.89 -5.71
N TRP A 151 -0.45 4.97 -6.52
CA TRP A 151 -0.02 4.85 -7.92
C TRP A 151 -0.52 6.03 -8.78
N LEU A 152 -1.62 6.67 -8.38
CA LEU A 152 -2.23 7.79 -9.10
C LEU A 152 -1.81 9.17 -8.59
N GLY A 153 -1.00 9.25 -7.53
CA GLY A 153 -0.58 10.50 -6.90
C GLY A 153 -0.63 10.43 -5.38
N TRP A 154 -0.90 11.56 -4.74
CA TRP A 154 -0.96 11.69 -3.28
C TRP A 154 -2.39 11.82 -2.78
N LYS A 155 -2.69 11.17 -1.65
CA LYS A 155 -4.00 11.25 -0.98
C LYS A 155 -3.83 11.49 0.50
N TRP A 156 -4.78 12.22 1.09
CA TRP A 156 -4.91 12.28 2.53
C TRP A 156 -5.23 10.88 3.08
N GLY A 157 -4.45 10.41 4.06
CA GLY A 157 -4.67 9.14 4.73
C GLY A 157 -5.43 9.33 6.03
N CYS A 158 -4.82 10.04 6.97
CA CYS A 158 -5.47 10.45 8.22
C CYS A 158 -4.69 11.61 8.82
N GLY A 159 -5.27 12.27 9.83
CA GLY A 159 -4.65 13.41 10.46
C GLY A 159 -5.48 13.95 11.60
N GLY A 160 -4.86 14.81 12.39
CA GLY A 160 -5.42 15.37 13.60
C GLY A 160 -4.57 16.55 14.06
N GLY A 161 -5.11 17.35 14.96
CA GLY A 161 -4.41 18.51 15.49
C GLY A 161 -5.12 19.06 16.69
N TYR A 162 -4.45 19.95 17.37
CA TYR A 162 -4.97 20.63 18.54
C TYR A 162 -4.76 22.13 18.43
N GLY A 163 -5.66 22.88 19.05
CA GLY A 163 -5.55 24.31 19.23
C GLY A 163 -5.52 24.65 20.72
N MET A 164 -4.46 25.30 21.18
CA MET A 164 -4.32 25.76 22.57
C MET A 164 -4.22 27.28 22.60
N SER A 165 -4.88 27.88 23.59
CA SER A 165 -4.79 29.32 23.85
C SER A 165 -3.91 29.54 25.06
N HIS A 166 -2.79 30.22 24.86
CA HIS A 166 -1.85 30.53 25.92
C HIS A 166 -2.31 31.80 26.63
N THR A 167 -2.48 31.71 27.94
CA THR A 167 -2.53 32.90 28.79
C THR A 167 -1.11 33.25 29.21
N THR A 168 -0.85 34.52 29.54
CA THR A 168 0.45 34.97 30.08
C THR A 168 0.85 34.26 31.39
N ALA A 169 -0.08 33.51 32.00
CA ALA A 169 0.14 32.69 33.18
C ALA A 169 0.47 31.22 32.87
N SER A 170 0.50 30.78 31.61
CA SER A 170 0.81 29.38 31.28
C SER A 170 2.26 29.07 31.67
N LYS A 171 2.41 28.05 32.52
CA LYS A 171 3.71 27.48 32.93
C LYS A 171 4.05 26.22 32.13
N SER A 172 3.28 25.97 31.06
CA SER A 172 3.49 24.83 30.18
C SER A 172 4.87 24.92 29.54
N VAL A 173 5.62 23.84 29.68
CA VAL A 173 6.95 23.69 29.08
C VAL A 173 6.91 22.78 27.84
N LEU A 174 5.83 22.00 27.70
CA LEU A 174 5.64 21.02 26.64
C LEU A 174 4.16 20.88 26.30
N GLU A 175 3.84 20.83 25.01
CA GLU A 175 2.51 20.49 24.50
C GLU A 175 2.55 19.10 23.88
N TYR A 176 1.44 18.38 23.92
CA TYR A 176 1.31 17.06 23.29
C TYR A 176 -0.09 16.80 22.74
N MET A 177 -0.15 15.90 21.76
CA MET A 177 -1.34 15.17 21.34
C MET A 177 -0.94 13.73 21.02
N SER A 178 -1.73 12.80 21.50
CA SER A 178 -1.64 11.37 21.16
C SER A 178 -2.67 11.04 20.09
N MET A 179 -2.23 10.32 19.06
CA MET A 179 -3.08 9.78 18.02
C MET A 179 -2.94 8.26 17.99
N GLN A 180 -4.02 7.56 18.30
CA GLN A 180 -4.07 6.10 18.35
C GLN A 180 -3.99 5.44 16.95
N GLU A 181 -3.72 4.13 16.94
CA GLU A 181 -3.82 3.32 15.73
C GLU A 181 -5.25 3.27 15.21
N LEU A 182 -5.42 3.42 13.89
CA LEU A 182 -6.68 3.14 13.20
C LEU A 182 -6.70 1.68 12.75
N LYS A 183 -7.37 0.83 13.53
CA LYS A 183 -7.48 -0.61 13.22
C LYS A 183 -8.11 -0.84 11.85
N GLY A 184 -7.49 -1.71 11.07
CA GLY A 184 -7.95 -2.06 9.73
C GLY A 184 -7.29 -1.28 8.60
N VAL A 185 -6.63 -0.14 8.87
CA VAL A 185 -5.81 0.58 7.87
C VAL A 185 -4.33 0.53 8.24
N ASN A 186 -3.46 0.45 7.22
CA ASN A 186 -2.02 0.40 7.45
C ASN A 186 -1.42 1.81 7.37
N TYR A 187 -1.62 2.58 8.44
CA TYR A 187 -1.11 3.95 8.57
C TYR A 187 -0.02 4.06 9.65
N PRO A 188 0.81 5.11 9.63
CA PRO A 188 1.93 5.32 10.55
C PRO A 188 1.47 5.83 11.92
N PHE A 189 0.51 5.12 12.53
CA PHE A 189 -0.03 5.42 13.86
C PHE A 189 0.08 4.15 14.71
N PRO A 190 0.31 4.25 16.03
CA PRO A 190 0.17 5.44 16.86
C PRO A 190 1.30 6.48 16.71
N LEU A 191 0.94 7.75 16.84
CA LEU A 191 1.84 8.91 16.75
C LEU A 191 1.59 9.81 17.95
N MET A 192 2.66 10.28 18.59
CA MET A 192 2.58 11.37 19.56
C MET A 192 3.41 12.54 19.07
N PHE A 193 2.90 13.75 19.20
CA PHE A 193 3.56 14.94 18.70
C PHE A 193 3.15 16.18 19.49
N GLY A 194 3.93 17.25 19.36
CA GLY A 194 3.60 18.53 19.98
C GLY A 194 4.69 19.60 19.78
N ILE A 195 4.66 20.63 20.62
CA ILE A 195 5.60 21.75 20.61
C ILE A 195 6.37 21.80 21.93
N VAL A 196 7.68 22.04 21.84
CA VAL A 196 8.54 22.35 23.00
C VAL A 196 8.48 23.85 23.26
N ARG A 197 8.11 24.24 24.48
CA ARG A 197 8.03 25.65 24.89
C ARG A 197 9.22 26.10 25.72
N ASP A 198 9.80 25.20 26.50
CA ASP A 198 10.96 25.47 27.31
C ASP A 198 12.24 24.98 26.61
N PRO A 199 13.18 25.88 26.24
CA PRO A 199 14.40 25.50 25.53
C PRO A 199 15.35 24.64 26.37
N SER A 200 15.12 24.49 27.68
CA SER A 200 15.87 23.55 28.52
C SER A 200 15.48 22.09 28.28
N ILE A 201 14.34 21.82 27.62
CA ILE A 201 13.98 20.49 27.14
C ILE A 201 14.70 20.23 25.82
N GLU A 202 15.70 19.36 25.86
CA GLU A 202 16.52 19.01 24.70
C GLU A 202 16.24 17.59 24.19
N ASN A 203 15.64 16.73 25.03
CA ASN A 203 15.22 15.39 24.64
C ASN A 203 13.80 15.11 25.14
N ILE A 204 13.05 14.32 24.38
CA ILE A 204 11.73 13.84 24.77
C ILE A 204 11.69 12.34 24.61
N GLU A 205 11.17 11.66 25.63
CA GLU A 205 10.99 10.22 25.65
C GLU A 205 9.54 9.88 25.95
N VAL A 206 9.04 8.84 25.28
CA VAL A 206 7.74 8.24 25.56
C VAL A 206 7.96 6.79 25.95
N GLU A 207 7.61 6.46 27.18
CA GLU A 207 7.64 5.09 27.67
C GLU A 207 6.26 4.47 27.48
N VAL A 208 6.22 3.27 26.94
CA VAL A 208 4.97 2.56 26.66
C VAL A 208 5.04 1.14 27.18
N SER A 209 3.89 0.63 27.60
CA SER A 209 3.73 -0.80 27.82
C SER A 209 3.43 -1.49 26.49
N VAL A 210 4.18 -2.55 26.17
CA VAL A 210 3.96 -3.35 24.96
C VAL A 210 3.38 -4.70 25.38
N SER A 211 2.26 -5.09 24.79
CA SER A 211 1.63 -6.39 25.09
C SER A 211 2.63 -7.54 24.94
N GLY A 212 2.96 -8.22 26.03
CA GLY A 212 3.86 -9.37 26.06
C GLY A 212 5.37 -9.06 26.11
N LYS A 213 5.78 -7.80 26.35
CA LYS A 213 7.20 -7.41 26.53
C LYS A 213 7.39 -6.38 27.65
N GLU A 214 8.65 -6.19 28.05
CA GLU A 214 9.07 -5.09 28.93
C GLU A 214 8.74 -3.71 28.34
N HIS A 215 8.73 -2.70 29.23
CA HIS A 215 8.56 -1.29 28.91
C HIS A 215 9.52 -0.85 27.79
N GLY A 216 8.97 -0.28 26.72
CA GLY A 216 9.76 0.30 25.63
C GLY A 216 9.90 1.80 25.82
N ILE A 217 11.12 2.33 25.70
CA ILE A 217 11.41 3.77 25.71
C ILE A 217 11.65 4.21 24.26
N TYR A 218 10.89 5.21 23.81
CA TYR A 218 10.96 5.73 22.45
C TYR A 218 11.37 7.21 22.48
N ALA A 219 12.55 7.51 21.96
CA ALA A 219 13.02 8.88 21.82
C ALA A 219 12.29 9.59 20.67
N ALA A 220 11.81 10.81 20.93
CA ALA A 220 11.18 11.64 19.92
C ALA A 220 12.22 12.35 19.05
N LYS A 221 11.83 12.63 17.81
CA LYS A 221 12.58 13.52 16.93
C LYS A 221 12.17 14.96 17.22
N LEU A 222 13.15 15.84 17.43
CA LEU A 222 12.95 17.27 17.59
C LEU A 222 13.37 17.99 16.31
N VAL A 223 12.53 18.90 15.81
CA VAL A 223 12.76 19.64 14.57
C VAL A 223 12.42 21.11 14.77
N LYS A 224 13.35 22.00 14.40
CA LYS A 224 13.06 23.44 14.31
C LYS A 224 12.19 23.69 13.09
N SER A 225 10.99 24.15 13.32
CA SER A 225 10.02 24.45 12.26
C SER A 225 10.32 25.78 11.57
N ALA A 226 9.71 25.98 10.40
CA ALA A 226 9.82 27.25 9.67
C ALA A 226 9.20 28.46 10.42
N SER A 227 8.39 28.23 11.48
CA SER A 227 7.86 29.28 12.34
C SER A 227 8.78 29.62 13.53
N GLY A 228 9.87 28.88 13.72
CA GLY A 228 10.81 29.04 14.83
C GLY A 228 10.48 28.18 16.06
N ASP A 229 9.28 27.61 16.14
CA ASP A 229 8.91 26.64 17.18
C ASP A 229 9.69 25.33 17.00
N THR A 230 10.03 24.66 18.11
CA THR A 230 10.56 23.29 18.08
C THR A 230 9.39 22.30 18.15
N ILE A 231 9.15 21.59 17.05
CA ILE A 231 8.18 20.49 16.98
C ILE A 231 8.88 19.23 17.47
N TRP A 232 8.17 18.39 18.21
CA TRP A 232 8.61 17.04 18.52
C TRP A 232 7.57 16.02 18.08
N PHE A 233 8.03 14.83 17.71
CA PHE A 233 7.14 13.71 17.41
C PHE A 233 7.82 12.35 17.56
N VAL A 234 7.02 11.31 17.79
CA VAL A 234 7.48 9.92 17.90
C VAL A 234 6.42 8.96 17.36
N LEU A 235 6.85 8.05 16.49
CA LEU A 235 6.04 6.93 16.02
C LEU A 235 6.17 5.78 17.03
N LEU A 236 5.04 5.34 17.57
CA LEU A 236 5.01 4.25 18.55
C LEU A 236 4.68 2.92 17.84
N PRO A 237 5.07 1.77 18.41
CA PRO A 237 4.67 0.48 17.88
C PRO A 237 3.14 0.32 17.87
N LYS A 238 2.58 -0.34 16.87
CA LYS A 238 1.14 -0.66 16.82
C LYS A 238 0.62 -1.44 18.03
N SER A 239 1.50 -2.21 18.67
CA SER A 239 1.19 -2.97 19.89
C SER A 239 1.26 -2.14 21.17
N SER A 240 1.60 -0.85 21.11
CA SER A 240 1.60 0.03 22.28
C SER A 240 0.17 0.38 22.67
N ALA A 241 -0.12 0.33 23.96
CA ALA A 241 -1.40 0.78 24.51
C ALA A 241 -1.14 1.71 25.71
N ALA A 242 -2.04 2.66 25.92
CA ALA A 242 -2.01 3.50 27.11
C ALA A 242 -2.13 2.62 28.38
N PRO A 243 -1.51 3.02 29.51
CA PRO A 243 -0.90 4.33 29.74
C PRO A 243 0.48 4.52 29.07
N TYR A 244 0.77 5.77 28.69
CA TYR A 244 2.08 6.21 28.23
C TYR A 244 2.71 7.18 29.25
N GLU A 245 4.02 7.11 29.45
CA GLU A 245 4.76 8.10 30.23
C GLU A 245 5.53 9.03 29.30
N LEU A 246 5.09 10.28 29.21
CA LEU A 246 5.79 11.33 28.46
C LEU A 246 6.77 12.04 29.38
N LYS A 247 8.04 12.17 28.97
CA LYS A 247 9.10 12.87 29.70
C LYS A 247 9.80 13.88 28.81
N GLY A 248 9.92 15.12 29.30
CA GLY A 248 10.81 16.14 28.75
C GLY A 248 12.09 16.21 29.60
N LEU A 249 13.24 16.08 28.95
CA LEU A 249 14.55 15.91 29.59
C LEU A 249 15.52 17.02 29.19
N SER A 250 16.43 17.37 30.10
CA SER A 250 17.57 18.26 29.80
C SER A 250 18.66 17.54 28.98
N SER A 251 19.69 18.28 28.55
CA SER A 251 20.91 17.72 27.94
C SER A 251 21.63 16.70 28.83
N GLN A 252 21.47 16.77 30.15
CA GLN A 252 22.07 15.85 31.12
C GLN A 252 21.14 14.66 31.46
N GLY A 253 19.97 14.57 30.83
CA GLY A 253 18.97 13.53 31.10
C GLY A 253 18.11 13.78 32.34
N ALA A 254 18.14 14.98 32.93
CA ALA A 254 17.29 15.31 34.07
C ALA A 254 15.85 15.55 33.62
N VAL A 255 14.87 14.95 34.31
CA VAL A 255 13.44 15.12 34.00
C VAL A 255 12.97 16.53 34.38
N ILE A 256 12.62 17.33 33.38
CA ILE A 256 12.07 18.69 33.55
C ILE A 256 10.55 18.65 33.67
N ALA A 257 9.91 17.78 32.89
CA ALA A 257 8.47 17.63 32.82
C ALA A 257 8.10 16.16 32.62
N SER A 258 7.01 15.73 33.23
CA SER A 258 6.49 14.36 33.04
C SER A 258 4.97 14.31 33.10
N LYS A 259 4.36 13.45 32.29
CA LYS A 259 2.92 13.23 32.25
C LYS A 259 2.57 11.78 31.93
N THR A 260 1.77 11.16 32.78
CA THR A 260 1.06 9.92 32.46
C THR A 260 -0.15 10.22 31.58
N ILE A 261 -0.18 9.65 30.39
CA ILE A 261 -1.26 9.75 29.42
C ILE A 261 -2.08 8.47 29.49
N LYS A 262 -3.31 8.56 30.00
CA LYS A 262 -4.19 7.38 30.21
C LYS A 262 -5.09 7.09 29.01
N ASP A 263 -5.41 8.11 28.23
CA ASP A 263 -6.24 8.00 27.03
C ASP A 263 -5.33 8.12 25.79
N PRO A 264 -5.34 7.15 24.87
CA PRO A 264 -4.51 7.19 23.66
C PRO A 264 -4.94 8.26 22.63
N GLN A 265 -5.99 9.04 22.92
CA GLN A 265 -6.41 10.21 22.15
C GLN A 265 -6.26 11.53 22.92
N ASP A 266 -5.61 11.50 24.09
CA ASP A 266 -5.41 12.67 24.94
C ASP A 266 -4.53 13.74 24.27
N TYR A 267 -4.75 14.99 24.64
CA TYR A 267 -3.94 16.13 24.24
C TYR A 267 -3.92 17.18 25.34
N GLY A 268 -2.82 17.90 25.48
CA GLY A 268 -2.68 18.81 26.60
C GLY A 268 -1.34 19.52 26.71
N GLU A 269 -1.25 20.30 27.78
CA GLU A 269 -0.05 20.99 28.23
C GLU A 269 0.57 20.21 29.40
N VAL A 270 1.89 20.23 29.49
CA VAL A 270 2.66 19.67 30.61
C VAL A 270 3.45 20.80 31.24
N ASP A 271 3.16 21.05 32.51
CA ASP A 271 3.91 22.00 33.33
C ASP A 271 5.26 21.41 33.75
N ARG A 272 6.19 22.30 34.09
CA ARG A 272 7.44 21.91 34.73
C ARG A 272 7.15 21.17 36.05
N ASN A 273 7.86 20.08 36.29
CA ASN A 273 7.76 19.35 37.55
C ASN A 273 8.08 20.29 38.72
N LYS A 274 7.22 20.26 39.75
CA LYS A 274 7.51 20.99 41.00
C LYS A 274 8.69 20.30 41.67
N LYS A 275 9.75 21.08 41.93
CA LYS A 275 10.87 20.64 42.76
C LYS A 275 10.41 20.38 44.18
#